data_AF-A0A507DLE7-F1
#
_entry.id   AF-A0A507DLE7-F1
#
_cell.length_a   1.000
_cell.length_b   1.000
_cell.length_c   1.000
_cell.angle_alpha   90.00
_cell.angle_beta   90.00
_cell.angle_gamma   90.00
#
_symmetry.space_group_name_H-M   'P 1'
#
loop_
_entity.id
_entity.type
_entity.pdbx_description
1 polymer ?
#
loop_
_entity_poly.entity_id
_entity_poly.type
_entity_poly.pdbx_seq_one_letter_code
_entity_poly.pdbx_strand_id
1 'polypeptide(L)'
;MLRRSDDDDPMDDYVPFAKGRQWIGLLAFLIYLLIIIISTTLFWRNRRDVYIAVRSVNTTIIHVLVHFTLVGLVFPSRFIYPGVFPCAVELWSETILTPTLLLFLVAKLGAFVPEYQLSRRRLEASKSTPAVTSPLPGSEAFAALVAGTINSNLSRSIKTTTSTNEHISPDSDDHIEAIEVISINNAEITAMTDVKQTGEGNQACDGDSQNEIPDYYLTRWLTRKEKREVLPETTAGSQKLRRNAWASIRESVAWKLKWLLAPKTIFKLALIQAFVNIVILLSLQNVTTSYHIFPVVDYSMLCPKTMDSLPLFLETMIYILILEPLVLYLGRNVNDEFDLRIDVITSVTSGMSFFIAGIALAGSATVLPRSVRCITDTKLWVYAGALVSHCALVILPVARLAFRPSTSTSCDSCTTLKYQHQDNTKRFSCSYNSFNMVLNTPALFEQLKEFSVGTLSVENCLFIERVRQFQYHLAIGEHKTARNEMECLVRTFIEEGASCEVNILGCTRKKILASMMIMRSCTSPPPIQLFNGALQEVMELVYRDTFSAFHNKLFSC
;
A
#
# COMPACT_ATOMS: atom_id res chain seq x y z
N MET A 1 54.06 15.45 39.41
CA MET A 1 53.40 16.73 39.73
C MET A 1 53.83 17.76 38.69
N LEU A 2 53.12 17.85 37.57
CA LEU A 2 53.24 18.94 36.60
C LEU A 2 52.03 19.83 36.82
N ARG A 3 52.26 21.08 37.24
CA ARG A 3 51.24 22.10 37.47
C ARG A 3 50.73 22.52 36.08
N ARG A 4 49.57 21.99 35.68
CA ARG A 4 48.87 22.40 34.47
C ARG A 4 48.39 23.84 34.72
N SER A 5 48.75 24.76 33.85
CA SER A 5 48.32 26.16 33.90
C SER A 5 46.80 26.19 33.71
N ASP A 6 46.08 26.59 34.76
CA ASP A 6 44.61 26.66 34.80
C ASP A 6 44.04 27.92 34.11
N ASP A 7 44.83 28.62 33.28
CA ASP A 7 44.44 29.90 32.65
C ASP A 7 44.09 29.81 31.15
N ASP A 8 44.10 28.61 30.56
CA ASP A 8 43.50 28.42 29.23
C ASP A 8 41.98 28.31 29.40
N ASP A 9 41.31 29.46 29.45
CA ASP A 9 39.84 29.56 29.56
C ASP A 9 39.22 28.76 28.39
N PRO A 10 38.64 27.56 28.63
CA PRO A 10 38.24 26.64 27.57
C PRO A 10 37.03 27.16 26.76
N MET A 11 36.55 28.37 27.08
CA MET A 11 35.46 29.07 26.42
C MET A 11 35.87 29.79 25.12
N ASP A 12 37.14 30.19 24.95
CA ASP A 12 37.56 30.99 23.78
C ASP A 12 37.81 30.14 22.50
N ASP A 13 37.86 28.81 22.63
CA ASP A 13 38.06 27.91 21.47
C ASP A 13 36.74 27.58 20.74
N TYR A 14 35.61 28.13 21.21
CA TYR A 14 34.34 28.07 20.48
C TYR A 14 34.34 29.16 19.41
N VAL A 15 34.85 28.84 18.21
CA VAL A 15 34.62 29.69 17.04
C VAL A 15 33.10 29.72 16.83
N PRO A 16 32.39 30.81 17.19
CA PRO A 16 30.96 30.88 16.93
C PRO A 16 30.82 30.60 15.44
N PHE A 17 29.92 29.70 15.07
CA PHE A 17 29.59 29.44 13.67
C PHE A 17 29.48 30.81 13.00
N ALA A 18 30.50 31.17 12.21
CA ALA A 18 30.61 32.55 11.71
C ALA A 18 29.27 32.89 11.08
N LYS A 19 28.69 34.07 11.39
CA LYS A 19 27.30 34.42 11.04
C LYS A 19 26.86 33.92 9.65
N GLY A 20 27.77 33.92 8.66
CA GLY A 20 27.55 33.35 7.33
C GLY A 20 27.18 31.85 7.26
N ARG A 21 27.72 30.97 8.11
CA ARG A 21 27.41 29.52 8.11
C ARG A 21 26.04 29.20 8.69
N GLN A 22 25.53 30.00 9.62
CA GLN A 22 24.16 29.85 10.14
C GLN A 22 23.11 30.07 9.05
N TRP A 23 23.33 31.05 8.17
CA TRP A 23 22.46 31.30 7.02
C TRP A 23 22.41 30.13 6.02
N ILE A 24 23.55 29.46 5.81
CA ILE A 24 23.60 28.25 4.95
C ILE A 24 22.77 27.13 5.58
N GLY A 25 22.93 26.90 6.89
CA GLY A 25 22.14 25.91 7.63
C GLY A 25 20.64 26.20 7.60
N LEU A 26 20.25 27.47 7.81
CA LEU A 26 18.86 27.92 7.73
C LEU A 26 18.29 27.74 6.32
N LEU A 27 19.04 28.11 5.28
CA LEU A 27 18.61 27.94 3.90
C LEU A 27 18.43 26.46 3.55
N ALA A 28 19.39 25.60 3.92
CA ALA A 28 19.28 24.15 3.72
C ALA A 28 18.06 23.57 4.43
N PHE A 29 17.80 24.04 5.65
CA PHE A 29 16.61 23.66 6.41
C PHE A 29 15.31 24.08 5.72
N LEU A 30 15.19 25.32 5.25
CA LEU A 30 14.01 25.80 4.54
C LEU A 30 13.76 25.04 3.24
N ILE A 31 14.82 24.74 2.48
CA ILE A 31 14.73 23.91 1.27
C ILE A 31 14.22 22.51 1.64
N TYR A 32 14.76 21.92 2.70
CA TYR A 32 14.33 20.60 3.16
C TYR A 32 12.86 20.58 3.62
N LEU A 33 12.41 21.60 4.36
CA LEU A 33 11.00 21.75 4.73
C LEU A 33 10.09 21.80 3.49
N LEU A 34 10.49 22.61 2.51
CA LEU A 34 9.75 22.71 1.25
C LEU A 34 9.68 21.35 0.54
N ILE A 35 10.77 20.59 0.50
CA ILE A 35 10.81 19.24 -0.07
C ILE A 35 9.85 18.30 0.67
N ILE A 36 9.83 18.28 2.01
CA ILE A 36 8.87 17.46 2.77
C ILE A 36 7.43 17.84 2.43
N ILE A 37 7.12 19.14 2.47
CA ILE A 37 5.74 19.61 2.24
C ILE A 37 5.27 19.25 0.84
N ILE A 38 6.09 19.54 -0.19
CA ILE A 38 5.76 19.22 -1.59
C ILE A 38 5.62 17.71 -1.78
N SER A 39 6.62 16.93 -1.36
CA SER A 39 6.61 15.48 -1.56
C SER A 39 5.43 14.80 -0.85
N THR A 40 5.12 15.22 0.37
CA THR A 40 3.99 14.69 1.15
C THR A 40 2.66 15.10 0.53
N THR A 41 2.54 16.34 0.06
CA THR A 41 1.33 16.83 -0.62
C THR A 41 1.08 16.06 -1.91
N LEU A 42 2.11 15.85 -2.73
CA LEU A 42 2.02 15.05 -3.95
C LEU A 42 1.69 13.59 -3.65
N PHE A 43 2.33 13.00 -2.64
CA PHE A 43 2.05 11.63 -2.18
C PHE A 43 0.58 11.50 -1.74
N TRP A 44 0.08 12.46 -0.95
CA TRP A 44 -1.32 12.47 -0.48
C TRP A 44 -2.32 12.72 -1.60
N ARG A 45 -2.01 13.63 -2.54
CA ARG A 45 -2.87 13.92 -3.70
C ARG A 45 -3.03 12.69 -4.58
N ASN A 46 -1.94 11.94 -4.78
CA ASN A 46 -1.91 10.75 -5.63
C ASN A 46 -2.23 9.46 -4.86
N ARG A 47 -2.78 9.53 -3.64
CA ARG A 47 -3.09 8.36 -2.79
C ARG A 47 -4.06 7.34 -3.39
N ARG A 48 -4.82 7.73 -4.42
CA ARG A 48 -5.74 6.86 -5.15
C ARG A 48 -5.07 6.07 -6.26
N ASP A 49 -3.87 6.47 -6.67
CA ASP A 49 -3.09 5.72 -7.65
C ASP A 49 -2.64 4.40 -7.04
N VAL A 50 -2.76 3.31 -7.81
CA VAL A 50 -2.44 1.95 -7.35
C VAL A 50 -1.00 1.86 -6.82
N TYR A 51 -0.04 2.56 -7.45
CA TYR A 51 1.36 2.57 -7.00
C TYR A 51 1.48 3.12 -5.58
N ILE A 52 0.75 4.18 -5.24
CA ILE A 52 0.83 4.82 -3.92
C ILE A 52 -0.07 4.11 -2.91
N ALA A 53 -1.23 3.62 -3.32
CA ALA A 53 -2.19 2.95 -2.45
C ALA A 53 -1.58 1.72 -1.75
N VAL A 54 -0.73 0.96 -2.45
CA VAL A 54 -0.03 -0.22 -1.89
C VAL A 54 0.97 0.16 -0.77
N ARG A 55 1.43 1.42 -0.70
CA ARG A 55 2.45 1.88 0.26
C ARG A 55 1.91 2.31 1.63
N SER A 56 0.69 1.89 1.99
CA SER A 56 0.02 2.20 3.27
C SER A 56 0.15 3.68 3.66
N VAL A 57 -0.72 4.50 3.05
CA VAL A 57 -0.71 5.96 3.14
C VAL A 57 -0.59 6.46 4.59
N ASN A 58 -1.36 5.87 5.51
CA ASN A 58 -1.38 6.25 6.92
C ASN A 58 -0.01 6.07 7.59
N THR A 59 0.64 4.91 7.37
CA THR A 59 1.98 4.66 7.94
C THR A 59 3.03 5.58 7.34
N THR A 60 2.89 5.95 6.07
CA THR A 60 3.78 6.91 5.42
C THR A 60 3.63 8.31 5.99
N ILE A 61 2.41 8.76 6.27
CA ILE A 61 2.16 10.07 6.89
C ILE A 61 2.76 10.11 8.30
N ILE A 62 2.52 9.08 9.12
CA ILE A 62 3.10 9.01 10.46
C ILE A 62 4.63 9.01 10.39
N HIS A 63 5.22 8.25 9.45
CA HIS A 63 6.66 8.28 9.21
C HIS A 63 7.15 9.69 8.84
N VAL A 64 6.46 10.40 7.94
CA VAL A 64 6.80 11.78 7.56
C VAL A 64 6.71 12.71 8.78
N LEU A 65 5.71 12.57 9.64
CA LEU A 65 5.57 13.40 10.84
C LEU A 65 6.73 13.17 11.81
N VAL A 66 7.05 11.91 12.11
CA VAL A 66 8.21 11.55 12.97
C VAL A 66 9.51 12.07 12.35
N HIS A 67 9.66 11.91 11.04
CA HIS A 67 10.82 12.39 10.30
C HIS A 67 10.95 13.92 10.32
N PHE A 68 9.84 14.64 10.11
CA PHE A 68 9.79 16.09 10.18
C PHE A 68 10.13 16.60 11.59
N THR A 69 9.62 15.96 12.65
CA THR A 69 9.98 16.34 14.01
C THR A 69 11.47 16.11 14.27
N LEU A 70 12.00 14.94 13.90
CA LEU A 70 13.40 14.58 14.15
C LEU A 70 14.39 15.42 13.31
N VAL A 71 14.25 15.41 11.99
CA VAL A 71 15.20 16.06 11.07
C VAL A 71 14.84 17.52 10.81
N GLY A 72 13.56 17.88 10.90
CA GLY A 72 13.09 19.25 10.65
C GLY A 72 13.02 20.12 11.90
N LEU A 73 12.86 19.58 13.11
CA LEU A 73 12.82 20.42 14.32
C LEU A 73 14.05 20.22 15.20
N VAL A 74 14.40 18.97 15.52
CA VAL A 74 15.48 18.66 16.47
C VAL A 74 16.85 18.89 15.87
N PHE A 75 17.10 18.43 14.64
CA PHE A 75 18.41 18.64 14.01
C PHE A 75 18.74 20.13 13.79
N PRO A 76 17.87 20.96 13.18
CA PRO A 76 18.22 22.34 12.86
C PRO A 76 18.33 23.20 14.11
N SER A 77 17.60 22.90 15.18
CA SER A 77 17.73 23.65 16.42
C SER A 77 19.13 23.58 17.02
N ARG A 78 19.81 22.44 16.88
CA ARG A 78 21.21 22.25 17.31
C ARG A 78 22.20 23.14 16.54
N PHE A 79 21.98 23.37 15.25
CA PHE A 79 22.94 24.07 14.38
C PHE A 79 22.61 25.54 14.14
N ILE A 80 21.32 25.88 14.03
CA ILE A 80 20.86 27.24 13.74
C ILE A 80 20.76 28.04 15.03
N TYR A 81 20.26 27.41 16.11
CA TYR A 81 19.94 28.07 17.37
C TYR A 81 20.57 27.35 18.57
N PRO A 82 21.91 27.26 18.63
CA PRO A 82 22.60 26.59 19.74
C PRO A 82 22.18 27.22 21.08
N GLY A 83 21.83 26.38 22.05
CA GLY A 83 21.38 26.80 23.39
C GLY A 83 19.91 27.23 23.49
N VAL A 84 19.12 27.19 22.42
CA VAL A 84 17.67 27.48 22.51
C VAL A 84 16.87 26.25 22.94
N PHE A 85 17.31 25.05 22.55
CA PHE A 85 16.67 23.80 22.95
C PHE A 85 17.29 23.25 24.24
N PRO A 86 16.47 22.91 25.26
CA PRO A 86 16.96 22.19 26.43
C PRO A 86 17.63 20.87 26.04
N CYS A 87 18.79 20.57 26.63
CA CYS A 87 19.51 19.32 26.37
C CYS A 87 18.65 18.07 26.65
N ALA A 88 17.77 18.14 27.65
CA ALA A 88 16.80 17.08 27.93
C ALA A 88 15.84 16.86 26.76
N VAL A 89 15.30 17.92 26.15
CA VAL A 89 14.35 17.80 25.03
C VAL A 89 15.05 17.21 23.80
N GLU A 90 16.28 17.61 23.51
CA GLU A 90 17.08 17.02 22.44
C GLU A 90 17.27 15.51 22.66
N LEU A 91 17.76 15.12 23.84
CA LEU A 91 18.00 13.70 24.17
C LEU A 91 16.71 12.87 24.10
N TRP A 92 15.62 13.38 24.67
CA TRP A 92 14.33 12.68 24.69
C TRP A 92 13.76 12.49 23.30
N SER A 93 13.75 13.56 22.50
CA SER A 93 13.22 13.52 21.14
C SER A 93 14.03 12.56 20.26
N GLU A 94 15.36 12.57 20.34
CA GLU A 94 16.19 11.63 19.56
C GLU A 94 15.99 10.17 20.01
N THR A 95 15.99 9.93 21.32
CA THR A 95 15.86 8.57 21.90
C THR A 95 14.48 7.97 21.65
N ILE A 96 13.42 8.78 21.54
CA ILE A 96 12.08 8.27 21.26
C ILE A 96 11.80 8.22 19.76
N LEU A 97 12.11 9.28 19.01
CA LEU A 97 11.72 9.42 17.61
C LEU A 97 12.61 8.61 16.66
N THR A 98 13.91 8.50 16.92
CA THR A 98 14.81 7.72 16.04
C THR A 98 14.41 6.25 15.99
N PRO A 99 14.19 5.58 17.13
CA PRO A 99 13.81 4.18 17.13
C PRO A 99 12.38 3.95 16.64
N THR A 100 11.48 4.92 16.89
CA THR A 100 10.14 4.95 16.29
C THR A 100 10.21 5.01 14.75
N LEU A 101 11.10 5.84 14.20
CA LEU A 101 11.32 5.95 12.75
C LEU A 101 11.81 4.61 12.17
N LEU A 102 12.78 3.98 12.82
CA LEU A 102 13.31 2.66 12.44
C LEU A 102 12.23 1.57 12.53
N LEU A 103 11.39 1.59 13.57
CA LEU A 103 10.26 0.67 13.70
C LEU A 103 9.29 0.81 12.53
N PHE A 104 8.94 2.04 12.13
CA PHE A 104 8.05 2.28 10.98
C PHE A 104 8.66 1.80 9.66
N LEU A 105 9.98 1.89 9.50
CA LEU A 105 10.68 1.35 8.34
C LEU A 105 10.55 -0.18 8.26
N VAL A 106 10.86 -0.88 9.36
CA VAL A 106 10.75 -2.35 9.46
C VAL A 106 9.30 -2.81 9.26
N ALA A 107 8.37 -2.10 9.88
CA ALA A 107 6.94 -2.32 9.79
C ALA A 107 6.43 -2.30 8.33
N LYS A 108 6.88 -1.34 7.52
CA LYS A 108 6.50 -1.26 6.11
C LYS A 108 6.90 -2.51 5.34
N LEU A 109 8.14 -2.99 5.52
CA LEU A 109 8.57 -4.19 4.81
C LEU A 109 7.79 -5.41 5.26
N GLY A 110 7.69 -5.58 6.57
CA GLY A 110 7.16 -6.83 7.08
C GLY A 110 5.63 -6.89 7.12
N ALA A 111 4.93 -5.79 6.82
CA ALA A 111 3.55 -5.85 6.36
C ALA A 111 3.46 -6.37 4.90
N PHE A 112 4.41 -5.97 4.05
CA PHE A 112 4.41 -6.29 2.62
C PHE A 112 4.86 -7.72 2.30
N VAL A 113 5.99 -8.16 2.87
CA VAL A 113 6.62 -9.46 2.55
C VAL A 113 5.66 -10.64 2.80
N PRO A 114 4.94 -10.72 3.93
CA PRO A 114 3.98 -11.80 4.15
C PRO A 114 2.84 -11.79 3.16
N GLU A 115 2.36 -10.61 2.75
CA GLU A 115 1.29 -10.48 1.77
C GLU A 115 1.74 -11.00 0.40
N TYR A 116 2.97 -10.66 0.00
CA TYR A 116 3.56 -11.17 -1.23
C TYR A 116 3.73 -12.69 -1.20
N GLN A 117 4.30 -13.23 -0.11
CA GLN A 117 4.48 -14.68 0.03
C GLN A 117 3.14 -15.42 0.07
N LEU A 118 2.12 -14.81 0.68
CA LEU A 118 0.76 -15.35 0.68
C LEU A 118 0.21 -15.42 -0.75
N SER A 119 0.27 -14.32 -1.51
CA SER A 119 -0.13 -14.27 -2.92
C SER A 119 0.62 -15.31 -3.76
N ARG A 120 1.93 -15.45 -3.56
CA ARG A 120 2.73 -16.46 -4.24
C ARG A 120 2.23 -17.87 -3.96
N ARG A 121 1.98 -18.20 -2.69
CA ARG A 121 1.48 -19.52 -2.30
C ARG A 121 0.04 -19.77 -2.77
N ARG A 122 -0.80 -18.74 -2.89
CA ARG A 122 -2.13 -18.86 -3.50
C ARG A 122 -2.00 -19.35 -4.95
N LEU A 123 -1.06 -18.78 -5.71
CA LEU A 123 -0.79 -19.19 -7.09
C LEU A 123 -0.19 -20.60 -7.17
N GLU A 124 0.77 -20.93 -6.30
CA GLU A 124 1.36 -22.27 -6.28
C GLU A 124 0.33 -23.34 -5.89
N ALA A 125 -0.55 -23.04 -4.94
CA ALA A 125 -1.65 -23.91 -4.55
C ALA A 125 -2.66 -24.11 -5.70
N SER A 126 -2.95 -23.08 -6.51
CA SER A 126 -3.82 -23.25 -7.68
C SER A 126 -3.18 -24.13 -8.74
N LYS A 127 -1.88 -23.98 -9.01
CA LYS A 127 -1.11 -24.83 -9.94
C LYS A 127 -1.04 -26.29 -9.52
N SER A 128 -1.03 -26.57 -8.20
CA SER A 128 -1.05 -27.93 -7.67
C SER A 128 -2.39 -28.65 -7.85
N THR A 129 -3.47 -27.90 -8.12
CA THR A 129 -4.73 -28.54 -8.52
C THR A 129 -4.56 -29.02 -9.96
N PRO A 130 -4.80 -30.31 -10.26
CA PRO A 130 -4.73 -30.81 -11.63
C PRO A 130 -5.62 -29.94 -12.51
N ALA A 131 -5.00 -29.17 -13.39
CA ALA A 131 -5.71 -28.36 -14.35
C ALA A 131 -6.54 -29.30 -15.20
N VAL A 132 -7.81 -28.95 -15.43
CA VAL A 132 -8.63 -29.60 -16.45
C VAL A 132 -8.02 -29.18 -17.79
N THR A 133 -6.95 -29.86 -18.20
CA THR A 133 -6.18 -29.57 -19.42
C THR A 133 -6.87 -30.09 -20.67
N SER A 134 -8.06 -30.67 -20.56
CA SER A 134 -8.84 -31.00 -21.75
C SER A 134 -9.20 -29.68 -22.46
N PRO A 135 -8.67 -29.41 -23.67
CA PRO A 135 -9.10 -28.27 -24.46
C PRO A 135 -10.62 -28.36 -24.56
N LEU A 136 -11.32 -27.27 -24.21
CA LEU A 136 -12.78 -27.23 -24.21
C LEU A 136 -13.29 -27.84 -25.53
N PRO A 137 -13.99 -28.98 -25.52
CA PRO A 137 -14.67 -29.45 -26.71
C PRO A 137 -15.69 -28.38 -27.09
N GLY A 138 -15.45 -27.68 -28.20
CA GLY A 138 -16.25 -26.54 -28.63
C GLY A 138 -15.91 -25.22 -27.95
N SER A 139 -14.62 -24.90 -27.76
CA SER A 139 -14.19 -23.58 -27.23
C SER A 139 -14.85 -22.39 -27.93
N GLU A 140 -15.18 -22.51 -29.23
CA GLU A 140 -15.95 -21.51 -29.97
C GLU A 140 -17.41 -21.39 -29.50
N ALA A 141 -18.10 -22.51 -29.25
CA ALA A 141 -19.48 -22.51 -28.77
C ALA A 141 -19.58 -22.00 -27.32
N PHE A 142 -18.62 -22.38 -26.47
CA PHE A 142 -18.56 -21.87 -25.10
C PHE A 142 -18.14 -20.40 -25.05
N ALA A 143 -17.16 -19.99 -25.88
CA ALA A 143 -16.80 -18.59 -26.03
C ALA A 143 -17.98 -17.76 -26.53
N ALA A 144 -18.77 -18.27 -27.48
CA ALA A 144 -19.99 -17.61 -27.96
C ALA A 144 -21.07 -17.50 -26.86
N LEU A 145 -21.26 -18.54 -26.04
CA LEU A 145 -22.21 -18.53 -24.92
C LEU A 145 -21.82 -17.49 -23.84
N VAL A 146 -20.54 -17.48 -23.46
CA VAL A 146 -20.01 -16.56 -22.44
C VAL A 146 -19.97 -15.13 -22.97
N ALA A 147 -19.47 -14.92 -24.20
CA ALA A 147 -19.43 -13.61 -24.83
C ALA A 147 -20.83 -13.04 -25.08
N GLY A 148 -21.79 -13.87 -25.48
CA GLY A 148 -23.19 -13.48 -25.66
C GLY A 148 -23.81 -12.98 -24.35
N THR A 149 -23.57 -13.69 -23.24
CA THR A 149 -24.11 -13.33 -21.92
C THR A 149 -23.49 -12.05 -21.36
N ILE A 150 -22.17 -11.87 -21.53
CA ILE A 150 -21.47 -10.68 -21.04
C ILE A 150 -21.86 -9.44 -21.87
N ASN A 151 -21.86 -9.54 -23.20
CA ASN A 151 -22.25 -8.41 -24.07
C ASN A 151 -23.71 -8.01 -23.86
N SER A 152 -24.64 -8.96 -23.69
CA SER A 152 -26.05 -8.62 -23.45
C SER A 152 -26.26 -7.85 -22.15
N ASN A 153 -25.51 -8.17 -21.10
CA ASN A 153 -25.61 -7.49 -19.81
C ASN A 153 -24.94 -6.12 -19.84
N LEU A 154 -23.79 -5.99 -20.51
CA LEU A 154 -23.10 -4.70 -20.66
C LEU A 154 -23.92 -3.73 -21.52
N SER A 155 -24.47 -4.19 -22.65
CA SER A 155 -25.35 -3.36 -23.51
C SER A 155 -26.64 -2.94 -22.79
N ARG A 156 -27.18 -3.79 -21.91
CA ARG A 156 -28.35 -3.45 -21.09
C ARG A 156 -28.00 -2.41 -20.03
N SER A 157 -26.86 -2.54 -19.36
CA SER A 157 -26.38 -1.53 -18.39
C SER A 157 -26.20 -0.16 -19.04
N ILE A 158 -25.58 -0.10 -20.22
CA ILE A 158 -25.35 1.15 -20.95
C ILE A 158 -26.68 1.81 -21.35
N LYS A 159 -27.64 1.04 -21.90
CA LYS A 159 -28.97 1.55 -22.30
C LYS A 159 -29.78 2.08 -21.12
N THR A 160 -29.66 1.48 -19.94
CA THR A 160 -30.40 1.91 -18.74
C THR A 160 -29.90 3.28 -18.24
N THR A 161 -28.62 3.61 -18.46
CA THR A 161 -28.07 4.95 -18.22
C THR A 161 -28.45 5.99 -19.27
N THR A 162 -28.79 5.57 -20.50
CA THR A 162 -29.18 6.50 -21.58
C THR A 162 -30.67 6.83 -21.56
N SER A 163 -31.53 5.93 -21.10
CA SER A 163 -32.99 6.15 -21.08
C SER A 163 -33.50 7.05 -19.94
N THR A 164 -32.62 7.53 -19.05
CA THR A 164 -32.98 8.50 -17.99
C THR A 164 -32.72 9.97 -18.36
N ASN A 165 -32.27 10.27 -19.59
CA ASN A 165 -31.93 11.63 -20.01
C ASN A 165 -32.73 12.18 -21.21
N GLU A 166 -33.80 11.52 -21.66
CA GLU A 166 -34.66 12.04 -22.73
C GLU A 166 -36.04 12.44 -22.18
N HIS A 167 -36.11 13.62 -21.57
CA HIS A 167 -37.34 14.43 -21.58
C HIS A 167 -37.05 15.91 -21.30
N ILE A 168 -36.41 16.60 -22.25
CA ILE A 168 -36.54 18.05 -22.41
C ILE A 168 -36.71 18.35 -23.90
N SER A 169 -37.90 18.82 -24.26
CA SER A 169 -38.25 19.30 -25.59
C SER A 169 -37.64 20.69 -25.81
N PRO A 170 -37.01 20.99 -26.96
CA PRO A 170 -36.72 22.36 -27.35
C PRO A 170 -37.84 22.87 -28.26
N ASP A 171 -38.50 23.94 -27.83
CA ASP A 171 -39.34 24.78 -28.67
C ASP A 171 -38.78 26.20 -28.60
N SER A 172 -38.92 26.93 -29.70
CA SER A 172 -38.57 28.33 -29.97
C SER A 172 -37.13 28.67 -30.39
N ASP A 173 -37.00 28.81 -31.72
CA ASP A 173 -36.17 29.82 -32.38
C ASP A 173 -36.56 31.23 -31.91
N ASP A 174 -35.60 32.11 -31.61
CA ASP A 174 -35.43 33.39 -32.30
C ASP A 174 -34.30 34.26 -31.70
N HIS A 175 -33.71 35.04 -32.62
CA HIS A 175 -32.85 36.23 -32.47
C HIS A 175 -31.34 36.09 -32.22
N ILE A 176 -30.64 36.25 -33.35
CA ILE A 176 -29.31 36.82 -33.49
C ILE A 176 -29.37 38.33 -33.19
N GLU A 177 -28.53 38.81 -32.28
CA GLU A 177 -27.83 40.09 -32.46
C GLU A 177 -26.50 40.11 -31.69
N ALA A 178 -25.45 40.53 -32.38
CA ALA A 178 -24.11 40.71 -31.85
C ALA A 178 -24.01 42.04 -31.10
N ILE A 179 -23.15 42.13 -30.07
CA ILE A 179 -22.15 43.21 -29.88
C ILE A 179 -21.38 43.06 -28.55
N GLU A 180 -20.07 43.30 -28.72
CA GLU A 180 -19.02 43.79 -27.80
C GLU A 180 -18.54 43.09 -26.53
N VAL A 181 -17.22 42.94 -26.58
CA VAL A 181 -16.22 42.74 -25.54
C VAL A 181 -16.15 43.93 -24.58
N ILE A 182 -16.31 43.70 -23.28
CA ILE A 182 -15.62 44.47 -22.22
C ILE A 182 -15.17 43.51 -21.12
N SER A 183 -13.87 43.45 -20.90
CA SER A 183 -13.26 42.93 -19.67
C SER A 183 -13.40 43.96 -18.55
N ILE A 184 -13.60 43.54 -17.30
CA ILE A 184 -12.91 44.10 -16.11
C ILE A 184 -13.09 43.16 -14.90
N ASN A 185 -12.04 43.16 -14.10
CA ASN A 185 -11.70 42.33 -12.95
C ASN A 185 -12.45 42.64 -11.63
N ASN A 186 -12.39 41.62 -10.76
CA ASN A 186 -12.08 41.64 -9.32
C ASN A 186 -13.13 42.06 -8.25
N ALA A 187 -13.12 41.20 -7.21
CA ALA A 187 -13.25 41.50 -5.76
C ALA A 187 -14.61 42.06 -5.29
N GLU A 188 -15.18 41.77 -4.11
CA GLU A 188 -14.88 40.97 -2.93
C GLU A 188 -16.10 41.12 -1.97
N ILE A 189 -16.23 40.23 -0.96
CA ILE A 189 -16.77 40.50 0.41
C ILE A 189 -18.31 40.71 0.56
N THR A 190 -19.07 40.17 1.54
CA THR A 190 -18.88 39.26 2.68
C THR A 190 -20.27 38.94 3.30
N ALA A 191 -20.38 37.78 3.97
CA ALA A 191 -21.36 37.39 5.01
C ALA A 191 -22.83 37.19 4.58
N MET A 192 -23.65 36.31 5.15
CA MET A 192 -23.63 35.61 6.44
C MET A 192 -24.57 34.39 6.36
N THR A 193 -24.17 33.30 7.03
CA THR A 193 -24.98 32.28 7.74
C THR A 193 -26.49 32.15 7.46
N ASP A 194 -26.89 30.98 6.96
CA ASP A 194 -27.91 30.06 7.52
C ASP A 194 -28.64 29.27 6.43
N VAL A 195 -28.20 28.04 6.13
CA VAL A 195 -29.09 27.03 5.54
C VAL A 195 -28.73 25.64 6.05
N LYS A 196 -29.75 24.99 6.61
CA LYS A 196 -29.93 23.58 6.93
C LYS A 196 -29.10 22.61 6.07
N GLN A 197 -28.40 21.70 6.72
CA GLN A 197 -28.00 20.42 6.13
C GLN A 197 -29.22 19.52 5.98
N THR A 198 -29.58 19.22 4.72
CA THR A 198 -30.46 18.11 4.32
C THR A 198 -29.95 17.53 3.00
N GLY A 199 -29.63 16.22 2.98
CA GLY A 199 -29.53 15.35 1.79
C GLY A 199 -28.41 15.70 0.79
N GLU A 200 -27.82 14.86 -0.06
CA GLU A 200 -27.92 13.49 -0.58
C GLU A 200 -26.55 13.23 -1.28
N GLY A 201 -26.10 12.03 -1.64
CA GLY A 201 -26.76 10.75 -1.71
C GLY A 201 -25.76 9.60 -1.85
N ASN A 202 -26.08 8.49 -1.19
CA ASN A 202 -25.69 7.17 -1.61
C ASN A 202 -26.80 6.66 -2.52
N GLN A 203 -26.47 6.37 -3.77
CA GLN A 203 -27.41 5.86 -4.76
C GLN A 203 -27.87 4.45 -4.34
N ALA A 204 -29.17 4.35 -4.09
CA ALA A 204 -29.83 3.17 -3.55
C ALA A 204 -29.81 1.99 -4.54
N CYS A 205 -29.52 0.81 -4.00
CA CYS A 205 -29.90 -0.47 -4.60
C CYS A 205 -31.37 -0.77 -4.24
N ASP A 206 -32.30 0.12 -4.62
CA ASP A 206 -33.74 -0.14 -4.47
C ASP A 206 -34.34 -0.38 -5.85
N GLY A 207 -34.80 -1.61 -6.04
CA GLY A 207 -35.31 -2.13 -7.31
C GLY A 207 -35.81 -3.57 -7.12
N ASP A 208 -36.98 -3.66 -6.48
CA ASP A 208 -38.01 -4.70 -6.53
C ASP A 208 -37.84 -6.12 -5.92
N SER A 209 -38.92 -6.46 -5.22
CA SER A 209 -39.34 -7.72 -4.57
C SER A 209 -38.69 -8.08 -3.23
N GLN A 210 -39.31 -7.60 -2.15
CA GLN A 210 -39.17 -8.14 -0.80
C GLN A 210 -39.64 -9.61 -0.75
N ASN A 211 -38.70 -10.53 -0.94
CA ASN A 211 -38.75 -11.83 -0.26
C ASN A 211 -37.83 -11.70 0.96
N GLU A 212 -38.41 -11.28 2.09
CA GLU A 212 -37.72 -11.34 3.38
C GLU A 212 -37.39 -12.81 3.70
N ILE A 213 -36.11 -13.16 3.56
CA ILE A 213 -35.58 -14.43 4.07
C ILE A 213 -35.59 -14.31 5.59
N PRO A 214 -36.33 -15.15 6.34
CA PRO A 214 -36.44 -14.99 7.79
C PRO A 214 -35.07 -15.10 8.47
N ASP A 215 -34.71 -14.09 9.27
CA ASP A 215 -33.46 -13.97 10.05
C ASP A 215 -33.18 -15.22 10.93
N TYR A 216 -34.23 -15.98 11.24
CA TYR A 216 -34.17 -17.24 11.99
C TYR A 216 -33.26 -18.32 11.35
N TYR A 217 -33.12 -18.35 10.03
CA TYR A 217 -32.26 -19.34 9.36
C TYR A 217 -30.77 -19.02 9.50
N LEU A 218 -30.40 -17.74 9.60
CA LEU A 218 -29.01 -17.29 9.68
C LEU A 218 -28.40 -17.61 11.06
N THR A 219 -29.15 -17.38 12.14
CA THR A 219 -28.69 -17.65 13.52
C THR A 219 -28.59 -19.15 13.83
N ARG A 220 -29.47 -19.98 13.25
CA ARG A 220 -29.45 -21.45 13.41
C ARG A 220 -28.32 -22.13 12.63
N TRP A 221 -27.82 -21.48 11.57
CA TRP A 221 -26.70 -21.99 10.79
C TRP A 221 -25.36 -21.82 11.50
N LEU A 222 -25.14 -20.70 12.20
CA LEU A 222 -23.91 -20.44 12.97
C LEU A 222 -23.72 -21.43 14.13
N THR A 223 -24.81 -21.97 14.68
CA THR A 223 -24.80 -22.95 15.80
C THR A 223 -24.67 -24.41 15.35
N ARG A 224 -24.86 -24.75 14.07
CA ARG A 224 -24.78 -26.14 13.55
C ARG A 224 -23.40 -26.58 13.07
N LYS A 225 -22.37 -25.73 13.22
CA LYS A 225 -21.00 -25.95 12.72
C LYS A 225 -20.27 -27.16 13.35
N GLU A 226 -20.86 -27.83 14.34
CA GLU A 226 -20.21 -28.83 15.20
C GLU A 226 -20.49 -30.30 14.83
N LYS A 227 -21.42 -30.61 13.92
CA LYS A 227 -21.64 -32.00 13.45
C LYS A 227 -21.37 -32.12 11.94
N ARG A 228 -20.17 -32.59 11.57
CA ARG A 228 -19.84 -32.93 10.18
C ARG A 228 -20.02 -34.42 9.92
N GLU A 229 -20.94 -34.74 9.02
CA GLU A 229 -21.04 -36.04 8.36
C GLU A 229 -19.87 -36.24 7.38
N VAL A 230 -19.44 -37.50 7.28
CA VAL A 230 -18.26 -37.96 6.51
C VAL A 230 -18.63 -38.06 5.03
N LEU A 231 -18.04 -37.20 4.19
CA LEU A 231 -18.17 -37.26 2.73
C LEU A 231 -17.33 -38.42 2.13
N PRO A 232 -17.74 -39.03 1.00
CA PRO A 232 -17.08 -40.19 0.40
C PRO A 232 -15.64 -39.91 -0.09
N GLU A 233 -14.77 -40.93 0.04
CA GLU A 233 -13.29 -40.84 0.03
C GLU A 233 -12.62 -40.39 -1.28
N THR A 234 -13.28 -40.48 -2.45
CA THR A 234 -12.60 -40.24 -3.73
C THR A 234 -12.38 -38.75 -4.07
N THR A 235 -13.23 -37.85 -3.56
CA THR A 235 -12.97 -36.39 -3.57
C THR A 235 -12.24 -35.90 -2.31
N ALA A 236 -12.13 -36.76 -1.29
CA ALA A 236 -11.48 -36.42 -0.03
C ALA A 236 -9.97 -36.20 -0.21
N GLY A 237 -9.30 -36.90 -1.13
CA GLY A 237 -7.87 -36.75 -1.39
C GLY A 237 -7.47 -35.33 -1.83
N SER A 238 -8.13 -34.80 -2.86
CA SER A 238 -7.87 -33.45 -3.38
C SER A 238 -8.23 -32.35 -2.36
N GLN A 239 -9.36 -32.50 -1.67
CA GLN A 239 -9.73 -31.56 -0.60
C GLN A 239 -8.79 -31.61 0.61
N LYS A 240 -8.26 -32.79 0.96
CA LYS A 240 -7.29 -32.98 2.04
C LYS A 240 -5.96 -32.34 1.67
N LEU A 241 -5.50 -32.53 0.43
CA LEU A 241 -4.28 -31.88 -0.07
C LEU A 241 -4.39 -30.35 0.00
N ARG A 242 -5.52 -29.79 -0.47
CA ARG A 242 -5.81 -28.36 -0.38
C ARG A 242 -5.85 -27.86 1.07
N ARG A 243 -6.57 -28.56 1.96
CA ARG A 243 -6.61 -28.20 3.39
C ARG A 243 -5.22 -28.20 4.02
N ASN A 244 -4.38 -29.17 3.67
CA ASN A 244 -3.01 -29.25 4.18
C ASN A 244 -2.14 -28.10 3.64
N ALA A 245 -2.27 -27.73 2.36
CA ALA A 245 -1.58 -26.58 1.80
C ALA A 245 -1.95 -25.28 2.52
N TRP A 246 -3.24 -25.07 2.80
CA TRP A 246 -3.72 -23.88 3.52
C TRP A 246 -3.34 -23.87 5.00
N ALA A 247 -3.37 -25.04 5.66
CA ALA A 247 -2.88 -25.17 7.03
C ALA A 247 -1.38 -24.82 7.10
N SER A 248 -0.58 -25.33 6.16
CA SER A 248 0.84 -24.99 6.03
C SER A 248 1.07 -23.49 5.81
N ILE A 249 0.23 -22.83 4.99
CA ILE A 249 0.27 -21.36 4.83
C ILE A 249 0.04 -20.65 6.17
N ARG A 250 -1.00 -21.04 6.92
CA ARG A 250 -1.35 -20.42 8.21
C ARG A 250 -0.29 -20.67 9.29
N GLU A 251 0.38 -21.81 9.26
CA GLU A 251 1.43 -22.16 10.21
C GLU A 251 2.78 -21.54 9.86
N SER A 252 2.93 -21.05 8.63
CA SER A 252 4.18 -20.45 8.18
C SER A 252 4.60 -19.23 9.01
N VAL A 253 5.92 -19.05 9.13
CA VAL A 253 6.54 -17.89 9.78
C VAL A 253 5.99 -16.58 9.22
N ALA A 254 5.78 -16.51 7.90
CA ALA A 254 5.22 -15.34 7.22
C ALA A 254 3.85 -14.94 7.78
N TRP A 255 2.95 -15.91 8.01
CA TRP A 255 1.62 -15.61 8.54
C TRP A 255 1.66 -15.10 9.98
N LYS A 256 2.52 -15.68 10.82
CA LYS A 256 2.75 -15.19 12.19
C LYS A 256 3.35 -13.77 12.15
N LEU A 257 4.28 -13.54 11.24
CA LEU A 257 4.92 -12.25 11.04
C LEU A 257 3.94 -11.19 10.54
N LYS A 258 2.99 -11.54 9.65
CA LYS A 258 1.91 -10.64 9.18
C LYS A 258 1.12 -10.06 10.35
N TRP A 259 0.78 -10.89 11.34
CA TRP A 259 0.03 -10.42 12.51
C TRP A 259 0.87 -9.54 13.44
N LEU A 260 2.14 -9.91 13.63
CA LEU A 260 3.09 -9.11 14.39
C LEU A 260 3.32 -7.74 13.75
N LEU A 261 3.29 -7.69 12.42
CA LEU A 261 3.56 -6.50 11.60
C LEU A 261 2.30 -5.89 11.02
N ALA A 262 1.15 -6.19 11.61
CA ALA A 262 -0.08 -5.47 11.33
C ALA A 262 0.04 -4.03 11.87
N PRO A 263 -0.50 -3.00 11.19
CA PRO A 263 -0.37 -1.60 11.63
C PRO A 263 -0.79 -1.35 13.08
N LYS A 264 -1.85 -2.03 13.54
CA LYS A 264 -2.32 -1.97 14.93
C LYS A 264 -1.30 -2.53 15.91
N THR A 265 -0.61 -3.61 15.55
CA THR A 265 0.42 -4.24 16.39
C THR A 265 1.68 -3.39 16.41
N ILE A 266 2.11 -2.86 15.25
CA ILE A 266 3.24 -1.94 15.14
C ILE A 266 3.01 -0.70 16.00
N PHE A 267 1.82 -0.11 15.95
CA PHE A 267 1.49 1.04 16.78
C PHE A 267 1.60 0.72 18.28
N LYS A 268 1.11 -0.45 18.71
CA LYS A 268 1.28 -0.92 20.10
C LYS A 268 2.76 -1.12 20.46
N LEU A 269 3.55 -1.70 19.56
CA LEU A 269 4.99 -1.87 19.76
C LEU A 269 5.69 -0.52 19.88
N ALA A 270 5.33 0.48 19.06
CA ALA A 270 5.86 1.83 19.14
C ALA A 270 5.54 2.50 20.49
N LEU A 271 4.32 2.30 21.02
CA LEU A 271 3.95 2.82 22.34
C LEU A 271 4.71 2.13 23.47
N ILE A 272 4.86 0.81 23.41
CA ILE A 272 5.64 0.05 24.40
C ILE A 272 7.11 0.51 24.38
N GLN A 273 7.68 0.65 23.19
CA GLN A 273 9.04 1.15 22.98
C GLN A 273 9.23 2.57 23.53
N ALA A 274 8.31 3.49 23.19
CA ALA A 274 8.33 4.85 23.74
C ALA A 274 8.25 4.85 25.27
N PHE A 275 7.40 4.00 25.86
CA PHE A 275 7.31 3.87 27.32
C PHE A 275 8.61 3.36 27.95
N VAL A 276 9.23 2.33 27.36
CA VAL A 276 10.54 1.82 27.81
C VAL A 276 11.60 2.92 27.76
N ASN A 277 11.65 3.68 26.66
CA ASN A 277 12.59 4.78 26.51
C ASN A 277 12.33 5.91 27.51
N ILE A 278 11.07 6.23 27.82
CA ILE A 278 10.73 7.18 28.90
C ILE A 278 11.29 6.70 30.24
N VAL A 279 11.13 5.43 30.60
CA VAL A 279 11.65 4.88 31.86
C VAL A 279 13.18 4.96 31.92
N ILE A 280 13.86 4.62 30.82
CA ILE A 280 15.32 4.72 30.72
C ILE A 280 15.78 6.17 30.86
N LEU A 281 15.13 7.10 30.17
CA LEU A 281 15.44 8.53 30.21
C LEU A 281 15.21 9.12 31.60
N LEU A 282 14.11 8.78 32.27
CA LEU A 282 13.85 9.18 33.66
C LEU A 282 14.92 8.62 34.61
N SER A 283 15.37 7.38 34.37
CA SER A 283 16.45 6.78 35.17
C SER A 283 17.78 7.50 34.95
N LEU A 284 18.11 7.86 33.71
CA LEU A 284 19.29 8.66 33.39
C LEU A 284 19.23 10.04 34.05
N GLN A 285 18.07 10.70 33.99
CA GLN A 285 17.87 12.00 34.63
C GLN A 285 18.10 11.97 36.15
N ASN A 286 17.82 10.85 36.81
CA ASN A 286 18.11 10.71 38.24
C ASN A 286 19.61 10.54 38.55
N VAL A 287 20.41 10.14 37.56
CA VAL A 287 21.85 9.87 37.72
C VAL A 287 22.70 11.04 37.20
N THR A 288 22.23 11.76 36.19
CA THR A 288 23.05 12.71 35.42
C THR A 288 22.55 14.14 35.63
N THR A 289 23.37 15.01 36.23
CA THR A 289 23.00 16.40 36.51
C THR A 289 22.76 17.24 35.24
N SER A 290 23.38 16.86 34.12
CA SER A 290 23.33 17.62 32.87
C SER A 290 22.00 17.54 32.10
N TYR A 291 21.10 16.63 32.47
CA TYR A 291 19.83 16.40 31.76
C TYR A 291 18.60 16.58 32.65
N HIS A 292 18.76 17.20 33.83
CA HIS A 292 17.63 17.52 34.69
C HIS A 292 16.67 18.48 34.00
N ILE A 293 15.38 18.15 34.04
CA ILE A 293 14.31 19.07 33.62
C ILE A 293 13.97 20.04 34.77
N PHE A 294 14.15 19.59 36.02
CA PHE A 294 13.91 20.38 37.23
C PHE A 294 15.03 20.14 38.26
N PRO A 295 15.49 21.17 39.01
CA PRO A 295 15.01 22.57 39.02
C PRO A 295 15.73 23.51 38.03
N VAL A 296 16.85 23.10 37.43
CA VAL A 296 17.62 23.94 36.50
C VAL A 296 17.68 23.23 35.15
N VAL A 297 17.14 23.88 34.12
CA VAL A 297 17.27 23.44 32.75
C VAL A 297 18.63 23.91 32.23
N ASP A 298 19.49 22.97 31.86
CA ASP A 298 20.76 23.30 31.21
C ASP A 298 20.51 23.63 29.72
N TYR A 299 20.89 24.86 29.36
CA TYR A 299 20.89 25.38 27.99
C TYR A 299 22.31 25.47 27.43
N SER A 300 23.24 24.67 27.97
CA SER A 300 24.61 24.63 27.51
C SER A 300 24.67 24.52 25.98
N MET A 301 25.52 25.33 25.35
CA MET A 301 25.68 25.33 23.88
C MET A 301 26.14 23.96 23.35
N LEU A 302 26.62 23.09 24.24
CA LEU A 302 27.10 21.74 23.97
C LEU A 302 26.53 20.80 25.02
N CYS A 303 25.39 20.19 24.72
CA CYS A 303 24.89 19.07 25.52
C CYS A 303 25.98 17.98 25.61
N PRO A 304 26.19 17.37 26.79
CA PRO A 304 27.21 16.34 26.99
C PRO A 304 27.08 15.24 25.93
N LYS A 305 28.22 14.76 25.41
CA LYS A 305 28.21 13.92 24.20
C LYS A 305 28.41 12.43 24.43
N THR A 306 28.77 11.95 25.62
CA THR A 306 29.47 10.64 25.70
C THR A 306 28.66 9.49 26.29
N MET A 307 28.12 9.59 27.51
CA MET A 307 27.43 8.44 28.14
C MET A 307 25.91 8.48 27.99
N ASP A 308 25.33 9.66 27.89
CA ASP A 308 23.87 9.83 27.96
C ASP A 308 23.17 9.43 26.66
N SER A 309 23.91 9.42 25.55
CA SER A 309 23.44 8.91 24.25
C SER A 309 23.54 7.38 24.13
N LEU A 310 24.05 6.67 25.14
CA LEU A 310 24.22 5.22 25.10
C LEU A 310 22.91 4.47 24.79
N PRO A 311 21.74 4.79 25.38
CA PRO A 311 20.50 4.10 25.04
C PRO A 311 20.14 4.22 23.56
N LEU A 312 20.25 5.43 23.01
CA LEU A 312 20.01 5.69 21.60
C LEU A 312 20.94 4.84 20.71
N PHE A 313 22.23 4.77 21.05
CA PHE A 313 23.19 3.96 20.29
C PHE A 313 22.91 2.46 20.42
N LEU A 314 22.64 1.95 21.62
CA LEU A 314 22.33 0.53 21.84
C LEU A 314 21.08 0.12 21.08
N GLU A 315 20.04 0.93 21.13
CA GLU A 315 18.80 0.66 20.40
C GLU A 315 19.01 0.72 18.89
N THR A 316 19.68 1.76 18.39
CA THR A 316 20.03 1.86 16.97
C THR A 316 20.87 0.67 16.50
N MET A 317 21.80 0.18 17.33
CA MET A 317 22.57 -1.03 17.06
C MET A 317 21.72 -2.29 16.98
N ILE A 318 20.72 -2.45 17.86
CA ILE A 318 19.77 -3.57 17.78
C ILE A 318 19.03 -3.54 16.43
N TYR A 319 18.60 -2.35 15.99
CA TYR A 319 17.97 -2.20 14.68
C TYR A 319 18.89 -2.61 13.54
N ILE A 320 20.10 -2.06 13.51
CA ILE A 320 21.04 -2.27 12.39
C ILE A 320 21.63 -3.68 12.37
N LEU A 321 21.93 -4.27 13.53
CA LEU A 321 22.60 -5.58 13.60
C LEU A 321 21.63 -6.75 13.55
N ILE A 322 20.37 -6.56 13.95
CA ILE A 322 19.39 -7.66 14.06
C ILE A 322 18.23 -7.44 13.10
N LEU A 323 17.52 -6.32 13.22
CA LEU A 323 16.26 -6.11 12.49
C LEU A 323 16.50 -5.86 11.00
N GLU A 324 17.50 -5.06 10.62
CA GLU A 324 17.81 -4.77 9.22
C GLU A 324 18.27 -6.01 8.44
N PRO A 325 19.24 -6.83 8.90
CA PRO A 325 19.60 -8.07 8.22
C PRO A 325 18.43 -9.04 8.10
N LEU A 326 17.57 -9.12 9.13
CA LEU A 326 16.36 -9.93 9.09
C LEU A 326 15.39 -9.43 8.01
N VAL A 327 15.17 -8.13 7.92
CA VAL A 327 14.35 -7.45 6.91
C VAL A 327 14.88 -7.73 5.50
N LEU A 328 16.19 -7.56 5.28
CA LEU A 328 16.84 -7.87 4.01
C LEU A 328 16.72 -9.36 3.64
N TYR A 329 16.91 -10.25 4.62
CA TYR A 329 16.78 -11.70 4.44
C TYR A 329 15.35 -12.10 4.05
N LEU A 330 14.34 -11.54 4.72
CA LEU A 330 12.93 -11.81 4.43
C LEU A 330 12.50 -11.24 3.07
N GLY A 331 13.06 -10.09 2.67
CA GLY A 331 12.76 -9.44 1.39
C GLY A 331 13.49 -10.03 0.17
N ARG A 332 14.48 -10.93 0.35
CA ARG A 332 15.39 -11.36 -0.74
C ARG A 332 14.70 -11.99 -1.96
N ASN A 333 13.59 -12.68 -1.74
CA ASN A 333 12.84 -13.41 -2.77
C ASN A 333 11.57 -12.69 -3.23
N VAL A 334 11.39 -11.42 -2.84
CA VAL A 334 10.22 -10.65 -3.23
C VAL A 334 10.51 -9.96 -4.55
N ASN A 335 9.74 -10.32 -5.59
CA ASN A 335 9.78 -9.66 -6.89
C ASN A 335 8.45 -8.93 -7.05
N ASP A 336 8.42 -7.68 -6.59
CA ASP A 336 7.22 -6.85 -6.66
C ASP A 336 7.21 -5.94 -7.87
N GLU A 337 6.01 -5.60 -8.33
CA GLU A 337 5.81 -4.81 -9.57
C GLU A 337 5.86 -3.30 -9.33
N PHE A 338 5.95 -2.88 -8.07
CA PHE A 338 5.89 -1.49 -7.67
C PHE A 338 7.23 -0.96 -7.14
N ASP A 339 8.31 -1.75 -7.23
CA ASP A 339 9.63 -1.46 -6.68
C ASP A 339 9.64 -1.14 -5.17
N LEU A 340 8.63 -1.57 -4.42
CA LEU A 340 8.52 -1.37 -2.98
C LEU A 340 9.69 -2.05 -2.25
N ARG A 341 10.12 -3.22 -2.70
CA ARG A 341 11.33 -3.86 -2.17
C ARG A 341 12.55 -2.97 -2.36
N ILE A 342 12.73 -2.41 -3.56
CA ILE A 342 13.89 -1.57 -3.88
C ILE A 342 13.88 -0.32 -3.01
N ASP A 343 12.73 0.33 -2.83
CA ASP A 343 12.58 1.53 -1.99
C ASP A 343 12.98 1.25 -0.54
N VAL A 344 12.50 0.13 0.01
CA VAL A 344 12.80 -0.23 1.39
C VAL A 344 14.25 -0.68 1.56
N ILE A 345 14.80 -1.50 0.65
CA ILE A 345 16.20 -1.91 0.69
C ILE A 345 17.11 -0.69 0.59
N THR A 346 16.81 0.24 -0.32
CA THR A 346 17.57 1.49 -0.49
C THR A 346 17.53 2.31 0.80
N SER A 347 16.36 2.46 1.41
CA SER A 347 16.19 3.15 2.69
C SER A 347 17.01 2.50 3.82
N VAL A 348 16.88 1.19 4.02
CA VAL A 348 17.60 0.41 5.05
C VAL A 348 19.12 0.47 4.85
N THR A 349 19.58 0.15 3.65
CA THR A 349 21.02 0.14 3.32
C THR A 349 21.63 1.53 3.43
N SER A 350 20.88 2.59 3.09
CA SER A 350 21.31 3.97 3.32
C SER A 350 21.47 4.26 4.81
N GLY A 351 20.47 3.94 5.65
CA GLY A 351 20.53 4.11 7.10
C GLY A 351 21.77 3.45 7.72
N MET A 352 21.99 2.18 7.40
CA MET A 352 23.17 1.42 7.83
C MET A 352 24.49 2.08 7.38
N SER A 353 24.60 2.43 6.10
CA SER A 353 25.83 2.98 5.52
C SER A 353 26.19 4.32 6.16
N PHE A 354 25.21 5.21 6.33
CA PHE A 354 25.40 6.49 6.97
C PHE A 354 25.75 6.33 8.45
N PHE A 355 25.10 5.42 9.18
CA PHE A 355 25.42 5.18 10.58
C PHE A 355 26.85 4.64 10.79
N ILE A 356 27.26 3.66 10.00
CA ILE A 356 28.64 3.12 10.03
C ILE A 356 29.66 4.22 9.71
N ALA A 357 29.38 5.03 8.68
CA ALA A 357 30.23 6.17 8.33
C ALA A 357 30.34 7.17 9.49
N GLY A 358 29.23 7.47 10.17
CA GLY A 358 29.21 8.35 11.35
C GLY A 358 30.04 7.83 12.52
N ILE A 359 30.07 6.52 12.75
CA ILE A 359 30.92 5.89 13.78
C ILE A 359 32.39 5.97 13.37
N ALA A 360 32.72 5.60 12.13
CA ALA A 360 34.08 5.64 11.62
C ALA A 360 34.67 7.06 11.64
N LEU A 361 33.88 8.07 11.28
CA LEU A 361 34.29 9.47 11.32
C LEU A 361 34.41 10.02 12.75
N ALA A 362 33.53 9.62 13.66
CA ALA A 362 33.67 9.96 15.07
C ALA A 362 34.96 9.36 15.67
N GLY A 363 35.29 8.11 15.33
CA GLY A 363 36.55 7.47 15.77
C GLY A 363 37.82 8.13 15.23
N SER A 364 37.73 8.80 14.07
CA SER A 364 38.86 9.52 13.45
C SER A 364 38.90 11.02 13.80
N ALA A 365 37.99 11.51 14.65
CA ALA A 365 37.91 12.93 15.00
C ALA A 365 39.18 13.50 15.64
N THR A 366 39.99 12.66 16.28
CA THR A 366 41.28 13.05 16.88
C THR A 366 42.36 13.34 15.83
N VAL A 367 42.30 12.68 14.67
CA VAL A 367 43.28 12.79 13.57
C VAL A 367 42.88 13.89 12.59
N LEU A 368 41.58 14.15 12.44
CA LEU A 368 41.07 15.08 11.46
C LEU A 368 41.30 16.56 11.84
N PRO A 369 41.61 17.44 10.86
CA PRO A 369 41.77 18.88 11.08
C PRO A 369 40.55 19.49 11.78
N ARG A 370 40.77 20.49 12.65
CA ARG A 370 39.69 21.18 13.38
C ARG A 370 38.57 21.69 12.45
N SER A 371 38.91 22.10 11.23
CA SER A 371 37.97 22.62 10.22
C SER A 371 36.91 21.60 9.77
N VAL A 372 37.18 20.30 9.90
CA VAL A 372 36.26 19.21 9.49
C VAL A 372 35.67 18.46 10.68
N ARG A 373 35.99 18.81 11.93
CA ARG A 373 35.41 18.13 13.10
C ARG A 373 33.88 18.29 13.22
N CYS A 374 33.28 19.24 12.51
CA CYS A 374 31.82 19.33 12.44
C CYS A 374 31.18 18.14 11.72
N ILE A 375 31.87 17.55 10.72
CA ILE A 375 31.36 16.36 10.00
C ILE A 375 31.60 15.07 10.77
N THR A 376 32.38 15.08 11.85
CA THR A 376 32.61 13.89 12.69
C THR A 376 31.53 13.67 13.73
N ASP A 377 30.48 14.51 13.75
CA ASP A 377 29.33 14.33 14.62
C ASP A 377 28.48 13.14 14.11
N THR A 378 28.46 12.03 14.84
CA THR A 378 27.72 10.83 14.44
C THR A 378 26.23 11.11 14.20
N LYS A 379 25.64 12.05 14.94
CA LYS A 379 24.22 12.41 14.77
C LYS A 379 23.94 12.97 13.38
N LEU A 380 24.85 13.80 12.84
CA LEU A 380 24.73 14.35 11.49
C LEU A 380 24.52 13.24 10.45
N TRP A 381 25.25 12.15 10.58
CA TRP A 381 25.15 11.01 9.68
C TRP A 381 23.85 10.23 9.85
N VAL A 382 23.36 10.06 11.08
CA VAL A 382 22.03 9.49 11.33
C VAL A 382 20.95 10.30 10.62
N TYR A 383 21.00 11.63 10.73
CA TYR A 383 20.05 12.51 10.05
C TYR A 383 20.17 12.46 8.52
N ALA A 384 21.40 12.38 7.99
CA ALA A 384 21.62 12.20 6.56
C ALA A 384 21.05 10.86 6.05
N GLY A 385 21.24 9.77 6.80
CA GLY A 385 20.62 8.48 6.49
C GLY A 385 19.09 8.55 6.53
N ALA A 386 18.53 9.21 7.54
CA ALA A 386 17.08 9.44 7.62
C ALA A 386 16.56 10.24 6.42
N LEU A 387 17.29 11.26 5.96
CA LEU A 387 16.93 12.07 4.80
C LEU A 387 16.90 11.21 3.53
N VAL A 388 17.93 10.41 3.28
CA VAL A 388 17.96 9.48 2.13
C VAL A 388 16.83 8.46 2.23
N SER A 389 16.51 7.97 3.43
CA SER A 389 15.35 7.12 3.66
C SER A 389 14.03 7.79 3.28
N HIS A 390 13.80 9.07 3.66
CA HIS A 390 12.61 9.83 3.24
C HIS A 390 12.55 10.01 1.72
N CYS A 391 13.69 10.32 1.09
CA CYS A 391 13.79 10.39 -0.37
C CYS A 391 13.38 9.05 -1.01
N ALA A 392 13.88 7.93 -0.49
CA ALA A 392 13.58 6.60 -1.02
C ALA A 392 12.12 6.19 -0.84
N LEU A 393 11.50 6.51 0.30
CA LEU A 393 10.16 6.05 0.64
C LEU A 393 9.02 6.96 0.18
N VAL A 394 9.29 8.26 -0.04
CA VAL A 394 8.26 9.26 -0.34
C VAL A 394 8.51 9.92 -1.70
N ILE A 395 9.73 10.41 -1.93
CA ILE A 395 10.04 11.17 -3.15
C ILE A 395 10.17 10.24 -4.35
N LEU A 396 10.93 9.15 -4.26
CA LEU A 396 11.13 8.22 -5.38
C LEU A 396 9.82 7.65 -5.93
N PRO A 397 8.84 7.18 -5.12
CA PRO A 397 7.56 6.72 -5.64
C PRO A 397 6.79 7.81 -6.40
N VAL A 398 6.77 9.04 -5.87
CA VAL A 398 6.11 10.18 -6.52
C VAL A 398 6.83 10.57 -7.80
N ALA A 399 8.17 10.59 -7.79
CA ALA A 399 8.99 10.88 -8.95
C ALA A 399 8.79 9.81 -10.04
N ARG A 400 8.79 8.52 -9.69
CA ARG A 400 8.51 7.44 -10.65
C ARG A 400 7.12 7.56 -11.26
N LEU A 401 6.13 8.02 -10.50
CA LEU A 401 4.79 8.28 -11.04
C LEU A 401 4.78 9.49 -12.00
N ALA A 402 5.48 10.57 -11.64
CA ALA A 402 5.53 11.81 -12.43
C ALA A 402 6.38 11.69 -13.70
N PHE A 403 7.49 10.96 -13.62
CA PHE A 403 8.43 10.70 -14.73
C PHE A 403 8.13 9.39 -15.45
N ARG A 404 7.07 8.68 -15.08
CA ARG A 404 6.59 7.58 -15.90
C ARG A 404 6.34 8.18 -17.29
N PRO A 405 7.02 7.70 -18.35
CA PRO A 405 6.80 8.23 -19.67
C PRO A 405 5.30 8.12 -19.92
N SER A 406 4.63 9.28 -20.01
CA SER A 406 3.24 9.38 -20.38
C SER A 406 3.13 8.86 -21.80
N THR A 407 3.07 7.54 -21.95
CA THR A 407 2.70 6.88 -23.20
C THR A 407 1.23 7.18 -23.55
N SER A 408 0.56 7.96 -22.70
CA SER A 408 -0.79 8.50 -22.82
C SER A 408 -0.83 10.00 -23.14
N THR A 409 0.06 10.53 -23.99
CA THR A 409 -0.27 11.80 -24.67
C THR A 409 -1.19 11.47 -25.85
N SER A 410 -2.49 11.55 -25.57
CA SER A 410 -3.61 11.60 -26.50
C SER A 410 -3.89 10.35 -27.35
N CYS A 411 -4.72 9.46 -26.79
CA CYS A 411 -5.60 8.61 -27.59
C CYS A 411 -7.01 9.24 -27.69
N ASP A 412 -7.10 10.58 -27.64
CA ASP A 412 -8.38 11.31 -27.76
C ASP A 412 -8.82 11.49 -29.23
N SER A 413 -8.04 11.00 -30.20
CA SER A 413 -8.45 10.92 -31.60
C SER A 413 -8.80 9.49 -32.00
N CYS A 414 -9.74 8.89 -31.27
CA CYS A 414 -10.44 7.67 -31.70
C CYS A 414 -11.77 7.99 -32.43
N THR A 415 -11.84 9.16 -33.06
CA THR A 415 -12.82 9.49 -34.09
C THR A 415 -12.07 9.85 -35.38
N THR A 416 -12.50 9.21 -36.47
CA THR A 416 -12.08 9.39 -37.87
C THR A 416 -10.72 8.83 -38.32
N LEU A 417 -10.75 7.54 -38.76
CA LEU A 417 -10.48 7.14 -40.16
C LEU A 417 -10.13 8.35 -41.05
N LYS A 418 -8.97 8.46 -41.67
CA LYS A 418 -8.29 7.47 -42.51
C LYS A 418 -6.81 7.86 -42.56
N TYR A 419 -5.88 6.96 -42.28
CA TYR A 419 -4.70 6.83 -43.13
C TYR A 419 -4.04 5.47 -42.91
N GLN A 420 -4.11 4.72 -43.98
CA GLN A 420 -3.61 3.38 -44.16
C GLN A 420 -2.10 3.47 -44.34
N HIS A 421 -1.34 3.26 -43.27
CA HIS A 421 0.02 2.73 -43.44
C HIS A 421 0.22 1.53 -42.53
N GLN A 422 0.33 0.41 -43.22
CA GLN A 422 0.41 -0.95 -42.76
C GLN A 422 1.87 -1.24 -42.44
N ASP A 423 2.25 -1.10 -41.17
CA ASP A 423 3.39 -1.82 -40.61
C ASP A 423 2.93 -2.57 -39.36
N ASN A 424 3.05 -3.90 -39.44
CA ASN A 424 2.28 -4.90 -38.69
C ASN A 424 2.65 -5.06 -37.19
N THR A 425 3.18 -4.05 -36.54
CA THR A 425 3.32 -4.06 -35.07
C THR A 425 2.15 -3.30 -34.45
N LYS A 426 0.97 -3.95 -34.46
CA LYS A 426 -0.20 -3.45 -33.74
C LYS A 426 0.17 -3.29 -32.26
N ARG A 427 0.52 -2.06 -31.86
CA ARG A 427 0.57 -1.66 -30.46
C ARG A 427 -0.82 -1.95 -29.89
N PHE A 428 -0.90 -2.88 -28.96
CA PHE A 428 -2.14 -3.14 -28.25
C PHE A 428 -2.52 -1.84 -27.54
N SER A 429 -3.69 -1.31 -27.86
CA SER A 429 -4.30 -0.35 -26.96
C SER A 429 -4.74 -1.11 -25.71
N CYS A 430 -4.74 -0.44 -24.55
CA CYS A 430 -5.31 -0.97 -23.31
C CYS A 430 -6.86 -1.00 -23.44
N SER A 431 -7.33 -1.78 -24.41
CA SER A 431 -8.72 -2.00 -24.71
C SER A 431 -9.20 -3.24 -23.98
N TYR A 432 -10.50 -3.26 -23.70
CA TYR A 432 -11.16 -4.44 -23.12
C TYR A 432 -11.02 -5.68 -24.02
N ASN A 433 -10.85 -5.50 -25.33
CA ASN A 433 -10.57 -6.60 -26.26
C ASN A 433 -9.20 -7.23 -26.03
N SER A 434 -8.16 -6.41 -25.82
CA SER A 434 -6.82 -6.89 -25.45
C SER A 434 -6.86 -7.65 -24.11
N PHE A 435 -7.63 -7.15 -23.15
CA PHE A 435 -7.84 -7.82 -21.87
C PHE A 435 -8.51 -9.19 -22.05
N ASN A 436 -9.61 -9.26 -22.79
CA ASN A 436 -10.29 -10.51 -23.10
C ASN A 436 -9.38 -11.49 -23.83
N MET A 437 -8.54 -11.01 -24.76
CA MET A 437 -7.54 -11.84 -25.44
C MET A 437 -6.53 -12.44 -24.46
N VAL A 438 -6.03 -11.65 -23.52
CA VAL A 438 -5.12 -12.12 -22.47
C VAL A 438 -5.80 -13.16 -21.58
N LEU A 439 -7.04 -12.91 -21.15
CA LEU A 439 -7.80 -13.87 -20.35
C LEU A 439 -8.09 -15.17 -21.11
N ASN A 440 -8.31 -15.12 -22.43
CA ASN A 440 -8.69 -16.28 -23.24
C ASN A 440 -7.48 -17.07 -23.76
N THR A 441 -6.28 -16.49 -23.70
CA THR A 441 -5.03 -17.14 -24.10
C THR A 441 -4.34 -17.72 -22.86
N PRO A 442 -4.28 -19.06 -22.65
CA PRO A 442 -3.80 -19.64 -21.40
C PRO A 442 -2.39 -19.16 -21.00
N ALA A 443 -1.46 -19.07 -21.95
CA ALA A 443 -0.10 -18.61 -21.69
C ALA A 443 -0.04 -17.15 -21.21
N LEU A 444 -0.83 -16.26 -21.81
CA LEU A 444 -0.90 -14.85 -21.40
C LEU A 444 -1.61 -14.69 -20.06
N PHE A 445 -2.64 -15.50 -19.80
CA PHE A 445 -3.32 -15.49 -18.52
C PHE A 445 -2.45 -16.00 -17.38
N GLU A 446 -1.59 -17.01 -17.62
CA GLU A 446 -0.56 -17.43 -16.65
C GLU A 446 0.43 -16.30 -16.35
N GLN A 447 0.87 -15.55 -17.37
CA GLN A 447 1.72 -14.38 -17.16
C GLN A 447 1.02 -13.29 -16.34
N LEU A 448 -0.27 -13.04 -16.60
CA LEU A 448 -1.07 -12.11 -15.79
C LEU A 448 -1.25 -12.61 -14.35
N LYS A 449 -1.40 -13.92 -14.14
CA LYS A 449 -1.45 -14.53 -12.80
C LYS A 449 -0.13 -14.36 -12.05
N GLU A 450 1.00 -14.55 -12.72
CA GLU A 450 2.32 -14.30 -12.12
C GLU A 450 2.52 -12.81 -11.79
N PHE A 451 2.13 -11.92 -12.71
CA PHE A 451 2.18 -10.47 -12.47
C PHE A 451 1.28 -10.05 -11.29
N SER A 452 0.09 -10.62 -11.18
CA SER A 452 -0.86 -10.29 -10.09
C SER A 452 -0.39 -10.72 -8.70
N VAL A 453 0.60 -11.62 -8.60
CA VAL A 453 1.30 -11.89 -7.33
C VAL A 453 2.05 -10.64 -6.85
N GLY A 454 2.75 -9.94 -7.76
CA GLY A 454 3.49 -8.73 -7.45
C GLY A 454 2.60 -7.52 -7.17
N THR A 455 1.37 -7.51 -7.68
CA THR A 455 0.35 -6.49 -7.34
C THR A 455 -0.54 -6.88 -6.17
N LEU A 456 -0.28 -8.01 -5.52
CA LEU A 456 -1.06 -8.54 -4.39
C LEU A 456 -2.56 -8.72 -4.70
N SER A 457 -2.91 -9.07 -5.94
CA SER A 457 -4.30 -9.20 -6.41
C SER A 457 -4.59 -10.54 -7.09
N VAL A 458 -3.76 -11.56 -6.84
CA VAL A 458 -3.82 -12.86 -7.52
C VAL A 458 -5.14 -13.60 -7.31
N GLU A 459 -5.80 -13.41 -6.16
CA GLU A 459 -7.11 -13.99 -5.87
C GLU A 459 -8.16 -13.63 -6.91
N ASN A 460 -8.08 -12.44 -7.51
CA ASN A 460 -9.02 -12.00 -8.54
C ASN A 460 -8.85 -12.83 -9.82
N CYS A 461 -7.61 -13.06 -10.25
CA CYS A 461 -7.33 -13.91 -11.41
C CYS A 461 -7.72 -15.37 -11.15
N LEU A 462 -7.42 -15.89 -9.95
CA LEU A 462 -7.80 -17.23 -9.55
C LEU A 462 -9.33 -17.40 -9.48
N PHE A 463 -10.06 -16.39 -9.03
CA PHE A 463 -11.52 -16.41 -9.03
C PHE A 463 -12.09 -16.53 -10.45
N ILE A 464 -11.61 -15.71 -11.39
CA ILE A 464 -12.01 -15.75 -12.81
C ILE A 464 -11.80 -17.17 -13.39
N GLU A 465 -10.62 -17.75 -13.15
CA GLU A 465 -10.28 -19.11 -13.61
C GLU A 465 -11.26 -20.15 -13.05
N ARG A 466 -11.56 -20.08 -11.76
CA ARG A 466 -12.40 -21.07 -11.06
C ARG A 466 -13.88 -20.94 -11.43
N VAL A 467 -14.38 -19.72 -11.68
CA VAL A 467 -15.74 -19.51 -12.20
C VAL A 467 -15.88 -20.09 -13.61
N ARG A 468 -14.85 -19.96 -14.47
CA ARG A 468 -14.85 -20.59 -15.80
C ARG A 468 -14.88 -22.11 -15.72
N GLN A 469 -14.12 -22.70 -14.79
CA GLN A 469 -14.18 -24.15 -14.52
C GLN A 469 -15.57 -24.59 -14.04
N PHE A 470 -16.20 -23.84 -13.13
CA PHE A 470 -17.58 -24.09 -12.70
C PHE A 470 -18.57 -24.07 -13.86
N GLN A 471 -18.51 -23.04 -14.70
CA GLN A 471 -19.37 -22.91 -15.89
C GLN A 471 -19.12 -24.03 -16.90
N TYR A 472 -17.87 -24.47 -17.06
CA TYR A 472 -17.51 -25.60 -17.90
C TYR A 472 -18.16 -26.91 -17.41
N HIS A 473 -18.01 -27.26 -16.12
CA HIS A 473 -18.63 -28.46 -15.55
C HIS A 473 -20.16 -28.45 -15.70
N LEU A 474 -20.79 -27.28 -15.58
CA LEU A 474 -22.21 -27.13 -15.85
C LEU A 474 -22.57 -27.38 -17.33
N ALA A 475 -21.80 -26.84 -18.25
CA ALA A 475 -22.04 -26.96 -19.69
C ALA A 475 -21.95 -28.41 -20.18
N ILE A 476 -21.03 -29.20 -19.61
CA ILE A 476 -20.87 -30.63 -19.95
C ILE A 476 -21.81 -31.56 -19.16
N GLY A 477 -22.69 -31.02 -18.32
CA GLY A 477 -23.66 -31.82 -17.53
C GLY A 477 -23.10 -32.48 -16.26
N GLU A 478 -21.87 -32.15 -15.84
CA GLU A 478 -21.24 -32.67 -14.62
C GLU A 478 -21.76 -31.95 -13.36
N HIS A 479 -23.07 -32.02 -13.10
CA HIS A 479 -23.72 -31.24 -12.05
C HIS A 479 -23.18 -31.50 -10.64
N LYS A 480 -22.74 -32.73 -10.33
CA LYS A 480 -22.12 -33.06 -9.04
C LYS A 480 -20.77 -32.36 -8.86
N THR A 481 -19.94 -32.35 -9.89
CA THR A 481 -18.64 -31.66 -9.89
C THR A 481 -18.85 -30.15 -9.82
N ALA A 482 -19.77 -29.60 -10.62
CA ALA A 482 -20.13 -28.19 -10.59
C ALA A 482 -20.64 -27.75 -9.21
N ARG A 483 -21.46 -28.58 -8.54
CA ARG A 483 -21.93 -28.28 -7.18
C ARG A 483 -20.79 -28.25 -6.17
N ASN A 484 -19.88 -29.22 -6.20
CA ASN A 484 -18.70 -29.23 -5.34
C ASN A 484 -17.80 -28.00 -5.59
N GLU A 485 -17.67 -27.62 -6.86
CA GLU A 485 -16.92 -26.45 -7.29
C GLU A 485 -17.55 -25.15 -6.78
N MET A 486 -18.86 -25.00 -6.90
CA MET A 486 -19.63 -23.88 -6.35
C MET A 486 -19.40 -23.72 -4.84
N GLU A 487 -19.48 -24.81 -4.08
CA GLU A 487 -19.22 -24.75 -2.64
C GLU A 487 -17.78 -24.35 -2.32
N CYS A 488 -16.83 -24.82 -3.12
CA CYS A 488 -15.43 -24.44 -2.99
C CYS A 488 -15.21 -22.95 -3.31
N LEU A 489 -15.83 -22.43 -4.37
CA LEU A 489 -15.79 -21.02 -4.76
C LEU A 489 -16.30 -20.12 -3.64
N VAL A 490 -17.49 -20.42 -3.10
CA VAL A 490 -18.08 -19.61 -2.03
C VAL A 490 -17.17 -19.57 -0.80
N ARG A 491 -16.69 -20.73 -0.34
CA ARG A 491 -15.83 -20.83 0.84
C ARG A 491 -14.44 -20.18 0.66
N THR A 492 -13.91 -20.21 -0.56
CA THR A 492 -12.53 -19.76 -0.83
C THR A 492 -12.46 -18.27 -1.18
N PHE A 493 -13.48 -17.74 -1.85
CA PHE A 493 -13.46 -16.39 -2.43
C PHE A 493 -14.60 -15.46 -1.95
N ILE A 494 -15.74 -15.99 -1.49
CA ILE A 494 -16.95 -15.16 -1.24
C ILE A 494 -17.23 -14.95 0.25
N GLU A 495 -16.99 -15.96 1.10
CA GLU A 495 -17.21 -15.85 2.55
C GLU A 495 -16.33 -14.76 3.18
N GLU A 496 -16.86 -14.07 4.19
CA GLU A 496 -16.08 -13.09 4.96
C GLU A 496 -14.90 -13.76 5.68
N GLY A 497 -13.71 -13.19 5.49
CA GLY A 497 -12.47 -13.75 6.00
C GLY A 497 -12.00 -15.00 5.24
N ALA A 498 -12.54 -15.25 4.04
CA ALA A 498 -12.06 -16.32 3.18
C ALA A 498 -10.58 -16.10 2.79
N SER A 499 -9.87 -17.19 2.53
CA SER A 499 -8.42 -17.15 2.30
C SER A 499 -8.02 -16.42 1.02
N CYS A 500 -8.93 -16.37 0.04
CA CYS A 500 -8.81 -15.61 -1.21
C CYS A 500 -10.05 -14.70 -1.37
N GLU A 501 -10.54 -14.11 -0.28
CA GLU A 501 -11.70 -13.21 -0.33
C GLU A 501 -11.52 -12.15 -1.42
N VAL A 502 -12.43 -12.12 -2.40
CA VAL A 502 -12.43 -11.11 -3.47
C VAL A 502 -13.21 -9.88 -3.04
N ASN A 503 -12.75 -8.71 -3.48
CA ASN A 503 -13.38 -7.43 -3.17
C ASN A 503 -14.61 -7.17 -4.04
N ILE A 504 -15.72 -7.85 -3.72
CA ILE A 504 -17.03 -7.66 -4.37
C ILE A 504 -18.00 -6.87 -3.51
N LEU A 505 -19.01 -6.27 -4.13
CA LEU A 505 -20.07 -5.54 -3.46
C LEU A 505 -20.84 -6.43 -2.47
N GLY A 506 -21.22 -5.84 -1.33
CA GLY A 506 -21.95 -6.56 -0.27
C GLY A 506 -23.30 -7.11 -0.73
N CYS A 507 -24.00 -6.43 -1.64
CA CYS A 507 -25.26 -6.91 -2.22
C CYS A 507 -25.04 -8.15 -3.11
N THR A 508 -24.00 -8.15 -3.94
CA THR A 508 -23.60 -9.29 -4.78
C THR A 508 -23.21 -10.50 -3.92
N ARG A 509 -22.42 -10.27 -2.86
CA ARG A 509 -22.07 -11.30 -1.88
C ARG A 509 -23.32 -11.91 -1.22
N LYS A 510 -24.23 -11.07 -0.70
CA LYS A 510 -25.48 -11.53 -0.06
C LYS A 510 -26.34 -12.35 -1.02
N LYS A 511 -26.48 -11.93 -2.29
CA LYS A 511 -27.23 -12.67 -3.33
C LYS A 511 -26.64 -14.07 -3.58
N ILE A 512 -25.32 -14.17 -3.70
CA ILE A 512 -24.63 -15.46 -3.90
C ILE A 512 -24.84 -16.37 -2.68
N LEU A 513 -24.66 -15.84 -1.46
CA LEU A 513 -24.82 -16.62 -0.23
C LEU A 513 -26.26 -17.09 -0.02
N ALA A 514 -27.25 -16.23 -0.28
CA ALA A 514 -28.67 -16.61 -0.20
C ALA A 514 -29.02 -17.71 -1.21
N SER A 515 -28.55 -17.56 -2.46
CA SER A 515 -28.74 -18.57 -3.50
C SER A 515 -28.08 -19.90 -3.11
N MET A 516 -26.89 -19.85 -2.52
CA MET A 516 -26.17 -21.04 -2.05
C MET A 516 -26.92 -21.78 -0.94
N MET A 517 -27.54 -21.05 0.00
CA MET A 517 -28.33 -21.67 1.07
C MET A 517 -29.52 -22.47 0.51
N ILE A 518 -30.23 -21.90 -0.47
CA ILE A 518 -31.36 -22.57 -1.13
C ILE A 518 -30.86 -23.80 -1.92
N MET A 519 -29.75 -23.67 -2.64
CA MET A 519 -29.22 -24.76 -3.46
C MET A 519 -28.68 -25.94 -2.67
N ARG A 520 -28.21 -25.72 -1.43
CA ARG A 520 -27.76 -26.83 -0.56
C ARG A 520 -28.91 -27.79 -0.21
N SER A 521 -30.14 -27.30 -0.16
CA SER A 521 -31.34 -28.13 0.07
C SER A 521 -31.91 -28.76 -1.21
N CYS A 522 -31.55 -28.26 -2.39
CA CYS A 522 -32.12 -28.71 -3.66
C CYS A 522 -31.23 -29.74 -4.36
N THR A 523 -31.82 -30.68 -5.09
CA THR A 523 -31.08 -31.60 -5.99
C THR A 523 -30.87 -31.03 -7.39
N SER A 524 -31.51 -29.89 -7.69
CA SER A 524 -31.41 -29.22 -8.99
C SER A 524 -29.98 -28.75 -9.30
N PRO A 525 -29.59 -28.71 -10.58
CA PRO A 525 -28.30 -28.16 -10.98
C PRO A 525 -28.19 -26.68 -10.56
N PRO A 526 -27.00 -26.20 -10.15
CA PRO A 526 -26.83 -24.79 -9.82
C PRO A 526 -26.99 -23.92 -11.08
N PRO A 527 -27.53 -22.69 -10.96
CA PRO A 527 -27.74 -21.83 -12.11
C PRO A 527 -26.39 -21.37 -12.66
N ILE A 528 -26.22 -21.44 -13.98
CA ILE A 528 -24.96 -21.04 -14.66
C ILE A 528 -24.58 -19.58 -14.39
N GLN A 529 -25.58 -18.74 -14.13
CA GLN A 529 -25.41 -17.30 -13.90
C GLN A 529 -25.12 -16.92 -12.44
N LEU A 530 -25.02 -17.90 -11.53
CA LEU A 530 -24.85 -17.66 -10.09
C LEU A 530 -23.74 -16.65 -9.76
N PHE A 531 -22.61 -16.75 -10.45
CA PHE A 531 -21.44 -15.92 -10.20
C PHE A 531 -21.27 -14.76 -11.20
N ASN A 532 -22.21 -14.53 -12.13
CA ASN A 532 -22.02 -13.55 -13.20
C ASN A 532 -21.81 -12.12 -12.68
N GLY A 533 -22.54 -11.70 -11.65
CA GLY A 533 -22.37 -10.39 -11.03
C GLY A 533 -20.98 -10.22 -10.40
N ALA A 534 -20.57 -11.18 -9.56
CA ALA A 534 -19.24 -11.17 -8.95
C ALA A 534 -18.12 -11.28 -9.99
N LEU A 535 -18.30 -12.09 -11.04
CA LEU A 535 -17.33 -12.25 -12.12
C LEU A 535 -17.14 -10.92 -12.86
N GLN A 536 -18.22 -10.20 -13.16
CA GLN A 536 -18.15 -8.89 -13.82
C GLN A 536 -17.41 -7.87 -12.95
N GLU A 537 -17.76 -7.77 -11.66
CA GLU A 537 -17.07 -6.87 -10.72
C GLU A 537 -15.57 -7.18 -10.60
N VAL A 538 -15.21 -8.46 -10.47
CA VAL A 538 -13.81 -8.88 -10.37
C VAL A 538 -13.07 -8.66 -11.69
N MET A 539 -13.70 -8.89 -12.85
CA MET A 539 -13.10 -8.60 -14.15
C MET A 539 -12.82 -7.12 -14.33
N GLU A 540 -13.72 -6.24 -13.88
CA GLU A 540 -13.52 -4.79 -13.90
C GLU A 540 -12.35 -4.36 -13.00
N LEU A 541 -12.24 -4.93 -11.79
CA LEU A 541 -11.11 -4.69 -10.90
C LEU A 541 -9.78 -5.13 -11.52
N VAL A 542 -9.73 -6.35 -12.08
CA VAL A 542 -8.52 -6.85 -12.75
C VAL A 542 -8.18 -5.98 -13.95
N TYR A 543 -9.16 -5.59 -14.76
CA TYR A 543 -8.96 -4.75 -15.93
C TYR A 543 -8.36 -3.39 -15.56
N ARG A 544 -8.97 -2.69 -14.60
CA ARG A 544 -8.58 -1.35 -14.19
C ARG A 544 -7.22 -1.34 -13.48
N ASP A 545 -7.03 -2.23 -12.51
CA ASP A 545 -5.93 -2.09 -11.55
C ASP A 545 -4.73 -2.98 -11.90
N THR A 546 -4.97 -4.20 -12.41
CA THR A 546 -3.90 -5.18 -12.67
C THR A 546 -3.48 -5.22 -14.13
N PHE A 547 -4.45 -5.27 -15.05
CA PHE A 547 -4.18 -5.40 -16.48
C PHE A 547 -3.56 -4.13 -17.07
N SER A 548 -4.01 -2.94 -16.66
CA SER A 548 -3.38 -1.68 -17.08
C SER A 548 -1.87 -1.64 -16.74
N ALA A 549 -1.52 -2.05 -15.53
CA ALA A 549 -0.11 -2.13 -15.10
C ALA A 549 0.67 -3.23 -15.86
N PHE A 550 0.07 -4.41 -16.04
CA PHE A 550 0.64 -5.52 -16.80
C PHE A 550 0.91 -5.15 -18.26
N HIS A 551 -0.07 -4.51 -18.90
CA HIS A 551 0.00 -4.03 -20.27
C HIS A 551 1.17 -3.04 -20.42
N ASN A 552 1.25 -2.05 -19.52
CA ASN A 552 2.35 -1.10 -19.55
C ASN A 552 3.71 -1.80 -19.40
N LYS A 553 3.83 -2.82 -18.54
CA LYS A 553 5.07 -3.58 -18.39
C LYS A 553 5.45 -4.35 -19.66
N LEU A 554 4.50 -5.00 -20.32
CA LEU A 554 4.76 -5.76 -21.55
C LEU A 554 5.22 -4.90 -22.72
N PHE A 555 4.75 -3.66 -22.83
CA PHE A 555 5.02 -2.77 -23.97
C PHE A 555 5.98 -1.62 -23.69
N SER A 556 6.57 -1.55 -22.48
CA SER A 556 7.61 -0.56 -22.14
C SER A 556 9.04 -1.08 -22.33
N CYS A 557 9.21 -2.32 -22.81
CA CYS A 557 10.49 -2.87 -23.26
C CYS A 557 10.66 -2.64 -24.76
#